data_AF-A0A133VF49-F1
#
_entry.id   AF-A0A133VF49-F1
#
_cell.length_a   1.000
_cell.length_b   1.000
_cell.length_c   1.000
_cell.angle_alpha   90.00
_cell.angle_beta   90.00
_cell.angle_gamma   90.00
#
_symmetry.space_group_name_H-M   'P 1'
#
loop_
_entity.id
_entity.type
_entity.pdbx_description
1 polymer ?
#
loop_
_entity_poly.entity_id
_entity_poly.type
_entity_poly.pdbx_seq_one_letter_code
_entity_poly.pdbx_strand_id
1 'polypeptide(L)'
;MMVEKTIVCRVLNLTMRKKGLLVKEYSNAQGYIRGETEDLYSATKQAMDRYVEKVQNEEYPLFLRNDTFEVERAEVTEEFDYWARVPISDVWGG
;
A
#
# COMPACT_ATOMS: atom_id res chain seq x y z
N MET A 1 8.21 14.74 18.51
CA MET A 1 8.43 13.28 18.37
C MET A 1 7.25 12.76 17.56
N MET A 2 7.46 12.42 16.28
CA MET A 2 6.39 11.75 15.51
C MET A 2 6.26 10.35 16.10
N VAL A 3 5.16 10.07 16.79
CA VAL A 3 4.92 8.75 17.35
C VAL A 3 4.46 7.87 16.19
N GLU A 4 5.38 7.13 15.60
CA GLU A 4 5.06 6.16 14.56
C GLU A 4 4.49 4.91 15.22
N LYS A 5 3.17 4.71 15.08
CA LYS A 5 2.53 3.47 15.53
C LYS A 5 2.62 2.44 14.41
N THR A 6 3.52 1.49 14.55
CA THR A 6 3.55 0.30 13.70
C THR A 6 2.52 -0.71 14.19
N ILE A 7 1.62 -1.12 13.32
CA ILE A 7 0.62 -2.17 13.60
C ILE A 7 1.04 -3.42 12.83
N VAL A 8 1.12 -4.56 13.51
CA VAL A 8 1.35 -5.87 12.87
C VAL A 8 -0.01 -6.50 12.58
N CYS A 9 -0.22 -6.92 11.34
CA CYS A 9 -1.48 -7.50 10.89
C CYS A 9 -1.25 -8.86 10.20
N ARG A 10 -2.30 -9.69 10.18
CA ARG A 10 -2.36 -10.92 9.40
C ARG A 10 -3.00 -10.63 8.05
N VAL A 11 -2.43 -11.16 6.96
CA VAL A 11 -3.05 -11.10 5.63
C VAL A 11 -4.07 -12.23 5.49
N LEU A 12 -5.29 -11.88 5.08
CA LEU A 12 -6.38 -12.83 4.83
C LEU A 12 -6.78 -12.78 3.35
N ASN A 13 -7.24 -13.91 2.79
CA ASN A 13 -7.82 -14.00 1.44
C ASN A 13 -6.94 -13.47 0.30
N LEU A 14 -5.61 -13.61 0.41
CA LEU A 14 -4.68 -13.19 -0.64
C LEU A 14 -4.69 -14.20 -1.81
N THR A 15 -5.38 -13.84 -2.88
CA THR A 15 -5.35 -14.63 -4.12
C THR A 15 -4.07 -14.36 -4.91
N MET A 16 -3.68 -15.29 -5.79
CA MET A 16 -2.52 -15.10 -6.67
C MET A 16 -2.64 -13.84 -7.53
N ARG A 17 -3.86 -13.51 -7.99
CA ARG A 17 -4.13 -12.28 -8.74
C ARG A 17 -3.90 -11.03 -7.88
N LYS A 18 -4.47 -10.97 -6.68
CA LYS A 18 -4.29 -9.82 -5.76
C LYS A 18 -2.83 -9.63 -5.39
N LYS A 19 -2.12 -10.72 -5.09
CA LYS A 19 -0.68 -10.71 -4.82
C LYS A 19 0.12 -10.15 -6.00
N GLY A 20 -0.14 -10.61 -7.22
CA GLY A 20 0.57 -10.15 -8.42
C GLY A 20 0.38 -8.65 -8.68
N LEU A 21 -0.84 -8.14 -8.48
CA LEU A 21 -1.14 -6.72 -8.63
C LEU A 21 -0.43 -5.87 -7.56
N LEU A 22 -0.49 -6.26 -6.29
CA LEU A 22 0.23 -5.56 -5.21
C LEU A 22 1.75 -5.54 -5.44
N VAL A 23 2.33 -6.67 -5.85
CA VAL A 23 3.76 -6.74 -6.17
C VAL A 23 4.09 -5.84 -7.37
N LYS A 24 3.23 -5.78 -8.38
CA LYS A 24 3.42 -4.89 -9.54
C LYS A 24 3.36 -3.42 -9.12
N GLU A 25 2.36 -3.02 -8.35
CA GLU A 25 2.24 -1.65 -7.83
C GLU A 25 3.46 -1.26 -6.99
N TYR A 26 3.88 -2.14 -6.09
CA TYR A 26 5.08 -1.96 -5.28
C TYR A 26 6.33 -1.80 -6.14
N SER A 27 6.59 -2.73 -7.07
CA SER A 27 7.76 -2.69 -7.94
C SER A 27 7.80 -1.43 -8.81
N ASN A 28 6.66 -1.00 -9.35
CA ASN A 28 6.58 0.24 -10.11
C ASN A 28 6.91 1.46 -9.22
N ALA A 29 6.44 1.46 -7.98
CA ALA A 29 6.73 2.53 -7.04
C ALA A 29 8.22 2.57 -6.63
N GLN A 30 8.85 1.40 -6.42
CA GLN A 30 10.30 1.32 -6.20
C GLN A 30 11.08 1.80 -7.43
N GLY A 31 10.68 1.37 -8.63
CA GLY A 31 11.32 1.83 -9.87
C GLY A 31 11.20 3.34 -10.05
N TYR A 32 10.07 3.94 -9.67
CA TYR A 32 9.87 5.38 -9.71
C TYR A 32 10.86 6.14 -8.82
N ILE A 33 11.01 5.72 -7.56
CA ILE A 33 11.95 6.38 -6.64
C ILE A 33 13.41 6.12 -7.03
N ARG A 34 13.71 5.05 -7.78
CA ARG A 34 15.03 4.78 -8.37
C ARG A 34 15.29 5.56 -9.67
N GLY A 35 14.26 6.19 -10.24
CA GLY A 35 14.35 6.87 -11.54
C GLY A 35 14.35 5.91 -12.74
N GLU A 36 13.92 4.67 -12.55
CA GLU A 36 13.84 3.64 -13.60
C GLU A 36 12.55 3.75 -14.44
N THR A 37 11.51 4.37 -13.89
CA THR A 37 10.23 4.61 -14.59
C THR A 37 9.61 5.92 -14.15
N GLU A 38 8.79 6.52 -15.01
CA GLU A 38 7.93 7.65 -14.67
C GLU A 38 6.43 7.30 -14.72
N ASP A 39 6.11 6.08 -15.13
CA ASP A 39 4.75 5.58 -15.35
C ASP A 39 4.15 5.04 -14.06
N LEU A 40 3.73 5.96 -13.20
CA LEU A 40 2.94 5.69 -12.02
C LEU A 40 1.58 6.38 -12.12
N TYR A 41 0.59 5.77 -11.47
CA TYR A 41 -0.66 6.45 -11.21
C TYR A 41 -0.40 7.77 -10.46
N SER A 42 -1.09 8.83 -10.89
CA SER A 42 -0.80 10.20 -10.47
C SER A 42 -0.88 10.40 -8.95
N ALA A 43 -1.76 9.67 -8.25
CA ALA A 43 -1.86 9.74 -6.79
C ALA A 43 -0.67 9.07 -6.09
N THR A 44 -0.21 7.92 -6.57
CA THR A 44 0.97 7.23 -6.03
C THR A 44 2.22 8.08 -6.23
N LYS A 45 2.36 8.69 -7.41
CA LYS A 45 3.45 9.63 -7.73
C LYS A 45 3.50 10.79 -6.73
N GLN A 46 2.37 11.41 -6.45
CA GLN A 46 2.26 12.50 -5.47
C GLN A 46 2.62 12.08 -4.04
N ALA A 47 2.23 10.88 -3.63
CA ALA A 47 2.58 10.36 -2.30
C ALA A 47 4.09 10.10 -2.20
N MET A 48 4.69 9.46 -3.23
CA MET A 48 6.13 9.22 -3.28
C MET A 48 6.92 10.53 -3.30
N ASP A 49 6.56 11.49 -4.16
CA ASP A 49 7.22 12.80 -4.23
C ASP A 49 7.13 13.59 -2.91
N ARG A 50 6.10 13.34 -2.09
CA ARG A 50 5.91 14.02 -0.80
C ARG A 50 6.77 13.43 0.32
N TYR A 51 6.93 12.11 0.35
CA TYR A 51 7.51 11.41 1.51
C TYR A 51 8.86 10.76 1.23
N VAL A 52 9.28 10.70 -0.03
CA VAL A 52 10.51 10.02 -0.45
C VAL A 52 11.30 10.95 -1.37
N GLU A 53 12.60 11.06 -1.13
CA GLU A 53 13.50 11.75 -2.05
C GLU A 53 13.71 10.90 -3.32
N LYS A 54 13.95 11.54 -4.47
CA LYS A 54 14.20 10.81 -5.72
C LYS A 54 15.63 10.24 -5.75
N VAL A 55 15.80 9.16 -6.52
CA VAL A 55 17.06 8.43 -6.73
C VAL A 55 17.55 7.73 -5.47
N GLN A 56 16.68 6.89 -4.89
CA GLN A 56 16.98 6.09 -3.70
C GLN A 56 17.15 4.62 -4.07
N ASN A 57 18.22 3.99 -3.57
CA ASN A 57 18.47 2.56 -3.79
C ASN A 57 17.83 1.66 -2.72
N GLU A 58 17.40 2.25 -1.61
CA GLU A 58 16.75 1.55 -0.50
C GLU A 58 15.29 1.22 -0.85
N GLU A 59 14.74 0.19 -0.20
CA GLU A 59 13.31 -0.12 -0.33
C GLU A 59 12.48 0.79 0.55
N TYR A 60 11.39 1.33 -0.02
CA TYR A 60 10.45 2.20 0.70
C TYR A 60 9.06 1.57 0.77
N PRO A 61 8.28 1.82 1.83
CA PRO A 61 6.89 1.37 1.92
C PRO A 61 6.04 1.91 0.76
N LEU A 62 5.04 1.12 0.34
CA LEU A 62 3.98 1.64 -0.51
C LEU A 62 3.02 2.47 0.34
N PHE A 63 2.82 3.74 -0.04
CA PHE A 63 1.89 4.62 0.66
C PHE A 63 0.46 4.38 0.19
N LEU A 64 -0.42 4.00 1.13
CA LEU A 64 -1.85 3.93 0.89
C LEU A 64 -2.49 5.29 1.14
N ARG A 65 -3.48 5.66 0.32
CA ARG A 65 -4.20 6.92 0.46
C ARG A 65 -5.26 6.78 1.55
N ASN A 66 -5.26 7.69 2.52
CA ASN A 66 -6.16 7.65 3.67
C ASN A 66 -7.65 7.70 3.29
N ASP A 67 -8.01 8.37 2.19
CA ASP A 67 -9.38 8.41 1.66
C ASP A 67 -9.81 7.14 0.91
N THR A 68 -8.86 6.23 0.63
CA THR A 68 -9.12 4.93 -0.03
C THR A 68 -8.94 3.74 0.91
N PHE A 69 -8.42 3.99 2.11
CA PHE A 69 -8.12 2.98 3.10
C PHE A 69 -9.06 3.14 4.29
N GLU A 70 -9.86 2.12 4.53
CA GLU A 70 -10.83 2.12 5.61
C GLU A 70 -10.53 0.95 6.56
N VAL A 71 -10.57 1.24 7.86
CA VAL A 71 -10.42 0.25 8.93
C VAL A 71 -11.79 0.07 9.57
N GLU A 72 -12.27 -1.15 9.56
CA GLU A 72 -13.58 -1.53 10.08
C GLU A 72 -13.40 -2.40 11.33
N ARG A 73 -14.35 -2.30 12.26
CA ARG A 73 -14.40 -3.21 13.42
C ARG A 73 -14.88 -4.57 12.95
N ALA A 74 -14.27 -5.64 13.45
CA ALA A 74 -14.73 -6.98 13.16
C ALA A 74 -15.92 -7.34 14.06
N GLU A 75 -17.11 -7.51 13.50
CA GLU A 75 -18.32 -7.82 14.28
C GLU A 75 -18.58 -9.34 14.42
N VAL A 76 -18.00 -10.15 13.54
CA VAL A 76 -18.37 -11.58 13.36
C VAL A 76 -17.22 -12.54 13.68
N THR A 77 -16.15 -12.07 14.31
CA THR A 77 -14.98 -12.92 14.66
C THR A 77 -14.34 -12.50 15.98
N GLU A 78 -13.78 -13.48 16.69
CA GLU A 78 -12.99 -13.29 17.92
C GLU A 78 -11.47 -13.33 17.65
N GLU A 79 -11.03 -13.55 16.40
CA GLU A 79 -9.60 -13.65 16.06
C GLU A 79 -8.89 -12.30 15.98
N PHE A 80 -9.61 -11.23 15.66
CA PHE A 80 -9.09 -9.87 15.51
C PHE A 80 -10.19 -8.84 15.74
N ASP A 81 -9.86 -7.72 16.38
CA ASP A 81 -10.83 -6.65 16.68
C ASP A 81 -11.15 -5.76 15.47
N TYR A 82 -10.21 -5.66 14.52
CA TYR A 82 -10.28 -4.76 13.37
C TYR A 82 -9.75 -5.43 12.11
N TRP A 83 -10.29 -5.03 10.96
CA TRP A 83 -9.80 -5.43 9.65
C TRP A 83 -9.81 -4.24 8.69
N ALA A 84 -9.04 -4.35 7.61
CA ALA A 84 -9.01 -3.35 6.55
C ALA A 84 -8.87 -4.03 5.20
N ARG A 85 -9.48 -3.44 4.17
CA ARG A 85 -9.22 -3.82 2.78
C ARG A 85 -8.09 -2.96 2.24
N VAL A 86 -7.06 -3.60 1.72
CA VAL A 86 -6.02 -2.91 0.98
C VAL A 86 -6.58 -2.60 -0.42
N PRO A 87 -6.66 -1.33 -0.83
CA PRO A 87 -7.05 -1.00 -2.19
C PRO A 87 -5.97 -1.46 -3.17
N ILE A 88 -6.39 -2.13 -4.25
CA ILE A 88 -5.51 -2.66 -5.30
C ILE A 88 -6.06 -2.18 -6.64
N SER A 89 -5.20 -1.71 -7.56
CA SER A 89 -5.62 -1.37 -8.92
C SER A 89 -6.35 -2.55 -9.58
N ASP A 90 -7.33 -2.24 -10.42
CA ASP A 90 -8.06 -3.24 -11.22
C ASP A 90 -8.86 -4.27 -10.39
N VAL A 91 -9.07 -4.03 -9.09
CA VAL A 91 -9.95 -4.81 -8.22
C VAL A 91 -10.95 -3.89 -7.55
N TRP A 92 -12.22 -3.97 -7.98
CA TRP A 92 -13.29 -3.19 -7.37
C TRP A 92 -13.53 -3.63 -5.93
N GLY A 93 -13.43 -2.69 -4.99
CA GLY A 93 -13.66 -2.93 -3.56
C GLY A 93 -12.50 -3.61 -2.81
N GLY A 94 -11.34 -3.83 -3.46
CA GLY A 94 -10.15 -4.44 -2.85
C GLY A 94 -10.08 -5.97 -2.92
#